data_AF-A0A3R9N9G9-F1
#
_entry.id   AF-A0A3R9N9G9-F1
#
_cell.length_a   1.000
_cell.length_b   1.000
_cell.length_c   1.000
_cell.angle_alpha   90.00
_cell.angle_beta   90.00
_cell.angle_gamma   90.00
#
_symmetry.space_group_name_H-M   'P 1'
#
loop_
_entity.id
_entity.type
_entity.pdbx_description
1 polymer ?
#
loop_
_entity_poly.entity_id
_entity_poly.type
_entity_poly.pdbx_seq_one_letter_code
_entity_poly.pdbx_strand_id
1 'polypeptide(L)'
;MLLVYTHKITPRLTYAFKHICTRILGIPVNFTTKVEEFIAHDSIKMSYTKQSLSSEVFVRSHELLFEQGLSDLDIHVQKWDDTKGFFSTSEKSTLPFDVFAATFYLLSRYEEYLPHVKDDYGRFTATESMAFKHDFLHQPVIDIWAYKLKTVLQKQFPEFQFPERSYTVKPIIDVPSPYDFKQKGLLRTIGGILKDVVNLKFKKLYLRFLVLFGLRHDPFDTYKYILNKQKQYNFKFQFFFLIGDYSTFDKGVSAQKKQYISLIKHVADYCHVGLKASYFALENSTILKKEKKRMESILNTSLSASRQSFSKLNLPEAYRNLVDLEIFEDYTMGYVNHLGFRAGTCTPFFFYDLDYEIQTPLKVHPYHLMDYALLKTHSQLDKKKAVNELIHEIKAVNGEFAPVFHNYTFSEIERWQGFKELFNLMLDSTYEA
;
A
#
# COMPACT_ATOMS: atom_id res chain seq x y z
N MET A 1 25.44 11.06 9.45
CA MET A 1 24.17 10.91 10.21
C MET A 1 23.60 12.30 10.42
N LEU A 2 22.34 12.53 10.08
CA LEU A 2 21.67 13.81 10.34
C LEU A 2 21.43 13.97 11.84
N LEU A 3 21.96 15.04 12.44
CA LEU A 3 21.64 15.42 13.80
C LEU A 3 20.54 16.49 13.80
N VAL A 4 19.45 16.23 14.52
CA VAL A 4 18.32 17.14 14.63
C VAL A 4 18.25 17.69 16.05
N TYR A 5 18.38 19.00 16.19
CA TYR A 5 18.08 19.67 17.46
C TYR A 5 16.58 19.90 17.59
N THR A 6 16.00 19.55 18.74
CA THR A 6 14.60 19.83 19.09
C THR A 6 14.48 20.10 20.59
N HIS A 7 13.46 20.85 21.01
CA HIS A 7 13.23 21.12 22.44
C HIS A 7 12.68 19.90 23.19
N LYS A 8 12.08 18.93 22.47
CA LYS A 8 11.54 17.69 23.03
C LYS A 8 11.62 16.56 22.01
N ILE A 9 12.04 15.38 22.42
CA ILE A 9 12.04 14.18 21.57
C ILE A 9 10.79 13.37 21.89
N THR A 10 9.98 13.08 20.87
CA THR A 10 8.72 12.33 21.01
C THR A 10 8.67 11.15 20.02
N PRO A 11 7.78 10.17 20.24
CA PRO A 11 7.57 9.08 19.29
C PRO A 11 7.12 9.58 17.91
N ARG A 12 6.18 10.54 17.83
CA ARG A 12 5.71 11.14 16.57
C ARG A 12 6.83 11.82 15.78
N LEU A 13 7.64 12.64 16.45
CA LEU A 13 8.80 13.30 15.85
C LEU A 13 9.79 12.27 15.32
N THR A 14 10.18 11.32 16.17
CA THR A 14 11.13 10.27 15.80
C THR A 14 10.64 9.47 14.59
N TYR A 15 9.34 9.16 14.56
CA TYR A 15 8.70 8.41 13.48
C TYR A 15 8.75 9.15 12.14
N ALA A 16 8.30 10.40 12.10
CA ALA A 16 8.25 11.21 10.89
C ALA A 16 9.65 11.42 10.28
N PHE A 17 10.61 11.82 11.12
CA PHE A 17 12.00 12.00 10.69
C PHE A 17 12.64 10.70 10.22
N LYS A 18 12.41 9.56 10.89
CA LYS A 18 12.92 8.27 10.41
C LYS A 18 12.31 7.88 9.07
N HIS A 19 11.06 8.23 8.78
CA HIS A 19 10.47 7.96 7.47
C HIS A 19 11.16 8.80 6.38
N ILE A 20 11.17 10.13 6.52
CA ILE A 20 11.81 11.02 5.53
C ILE A 20 13.30 10.72 5.40
N CYS A 21 14.06 10.78 6.48
CA CYS A 21 15.52 10.73 6.42
C CYS A 21 16.04 9.31 6.16
N THR A 22 15.54 8.31 6.89
CA THR A 22 16.10 6.96 6.83
C THR A 22 15.46 6.10 5.75
N ARG A 23 14.14 6.16 5.57
CA ARG A 23 13.45 5.29 4.60
C ARG A 23 13.44 5.89 3.20
N ILE A 24 13.24 7.21 3.07
CA ILE A 24 13.22 7.86 1.76
C ILE A 24 14.61 8.32 1.32
N LEU A 25 15.34 9.06 2.16
CA LEU A 25 16.65 9.62 1.79
C LEU A 25 17.83 8.68 2.09
N GLY A 26 17.60 7.54 2.74
CA GLY A 26 18.64 6.54 3.01
C GLY A 26 19.67 6.92 4.07
N ILE A 27 19.48 8.01 4.82
CA ILE A 27 20.45 8.49 5.81
C ILE A 27 19.97 8.24 7.25
N PRO A 28 20.88 7.83 8.17
CA PRO A 28 20.53 7.72 9.58
C PRO A 28 20.25 9.11 10.17
N VAL A 29 19.27 9.18 11.06
CA VAL A 29 18.89 10.40 11.80
C VAL A 29 18.97 10.17 13.31
N ASN A 30 19.50 11.15 14.03
CA ASN A 30 19.55 11.19 15.49
C ASN A 30 19.06 12.53 16.02
N PHE A 31 18.71 12.58 17.30
CA PHE A 31 18.09 13.76 17.92
C PHE A 31 18.86 14.18 19.16
N THR A 32 18.92 15.49 19.40
CA THR A 32 19.45 16.06 20.64
C THR A 32 18.56 17.19 21.13
N THR A 33 18.47 17.35 22.45
CA THR A 33 17.87 18.51 23.11
C THR A 33 18.90 19.49 23.64
N LYS A 34 20.20 19.20 23.47
CA LYS A 34 21.29 20.03 23.96
C LYS A 34 21.87 20.85 22.83
N VAL A 35 21.94 22.16 23.04
CA VAL A 35 22.45 23.10 22.03
C VAL A 35 23.95 22.89 21.81
N GLU A 36 24.69 22.53 22.86
CA GLU A 36 26.13 22.29 22.82
C GLU A 36 26.48 21.09 21.92
N GLU A 37 25.71 19.99 22.03
CA GLU A 37 25.86 18.82 21.16
C GLU A 37 25.54 19.16 19.70
N PHE A 38 24.54 20.00 19.45
CA PHE A 38 24.21 20.47 18.11
C PHE A 38 25.30 21.36 17.50
N ILE A 39 25.85 22.28 18.27
CA ILE A 39 26.93 23.16 17.83
C ILE A 39 28.18 22.35 17.50
N ALA A 40 28.57 21.41 18.37
CA ALA A 40 29.76 20.58 18.22
C ALA A 40 29.68 19.50 17.12
N HIS A 41 28.52 19.29 16.50
CA HIS A 41 28.36 18.28 15.44
C HIS A 41 28.83 18.82 14.08
N ASP A 42 29.81 18.16 13.49
CA ASP A 42 30.48 18.61 12.25
C ASP A 42 29.90 18.03 10.95
N SER A 43 28.87 17.18 11.04
CA SER A 43 28.19 16.62 9.88
C SER A 43 26.86 17.34 9.63
N ILE A 44 26.08 16.82 8.66
CA ILE A 44 24.75 17.35 8.34
C ILE A 44 23.90 17.48 9.60
N LYS A 45 23.32 18.68 9.80
CA LYS A 45 22.50 19.00 10.97
C LYS A 45 21.42 20.01 10.64
N MET A 46 20.33 19.95 11.39
CA MET A 46 19.22 20.89 11.28
C MET A 46 18.53 21.09 12.63
N SER A 47 17.80 22.19 12.78
CA SER A 47 16.97 22.45 13.94
C SER A 47 15.48 22.31 13.59
N TYR A 48 14.74 21.71 14.51
CA TYR A 48 13.29 21.52 14.43
C TYR A 48 12.66 21.98 15.74
N THR A 49 12.29 23.26 15.79
CA THR A 49 11.84 23.93 17.02
C THR A 49 11.03 25.19 16.69
N LYS A 50 10.71 26.04 17.67
CA LYS A 50 9.93 27.26 17.45
C LYS A 50 10.71 28.44 16.87
N GLN A 51 12.01 28.50 17.12
CA GLN A 51 12.89 29.60 16.69
C GLN A 51 14.25 29.05 16.22
N SER A 52 14.82 29.65 15.19
CA SER A 52 16.16 29.32 14.71
C SER A 52 17.22 29.59 15.78
N LEU A 53 18.26 28.76 15.83
CA LEU A 53 19.42 28.95 16.72
C LEU A 53 20.43 29.92 16.10
N SER A 54 20.63 29.84 14.79
CA SER A 54 21.58 30.63 14.01
C SER A 54 21.18 30.58 12.51
N SER A 55 22.14 30.29 11.63
CA SER A 55 22.00 30.18 10.17
C SER A 55 21.90 28.75 9.66
N GLU A 56 21.49 27.81 10.51
CA GLU A 56 21.27 26.41 10.14
C GLU A 56 20.03 26.22 9.25
N VAL A 57 19.90 25.01 8.68
CA VAL A 57 18.61 24.57 8.14
C VAL A 57 17.64 24.45 9.31
N PHE A 58 16.65 25.35 9.35
CA PHE A 58 15.68 25.47 10.43
C PHE A 58 14.27 25.21 9.89
N VAL A 59 13.56 24.27 10.49
CA VAL A 59 12.13 24.06 10.22
C VAL A 59 11.34 24.40 11.47
N ARG A 60 10.42 25.36 11.35
CA ARG A 60 9.54 25.70 12.47
C ARG A 60 8.62 24.53 12.78
N SER A 61 8.63 24.07 14.02
CA SER A 61 7.89 22.88 14.43
C SER A 61 6.42 23.15 14.73
N HIS A 62 5.55 22.25 14.27
CA HIS A 62 4.12 22.19 14.58
C HIS A 62 3.87 21.39 15.88
N GLU A 63 2.84 21.76 16.65
CA GLU A 63 2.52 21.13 17.94
C GLU A 63 2.13 19.65 17.81
N LEU A 64 1.56 19.26 16.66
CA LEU A 64 1.13 17.89 16.38
C LEU A 64 2.18 16.82 16.72
N LEU A 65 3.48 17.10 16.49
CA LEU A 65 4.54 16.13 16.80
C LEU A 65 4.90 16.06 18.30
N PHE A 66 4.39 16.96 19.13
CA PHE A 66 4.64 17.03 20.57
C PHE A 66 3.42 16.70 21.43
N GLU A 67 2.25 16.63 20.80
CA GLU A 67 0.97 16.21 21.38
C GLU A 67 0.85 14.69 21.54
N GLN A 68 -0.15 14.27 22.32
CA GLN A 68 -0.61 12.88 22.45
C GLN A 68 -2.11 12.82 22.18
N GLY A 69 -2.58 11.71 21.62
CA GLY A 69 -3.99 11.49 21.31
C GLY A 69 -4.48 12.29 20.10
N LEU A 70 -5.80 12.34 19.96
CA LEU A 70 -6.47 12.99 18.84
C LEU A 70 -6.95 14.39 19.23
N SER A 71 -6.79 15.32 18.31
CA SER A 71 -7.21 16.72 18.38
C SER A 71 -7.78 17.11 17.03
N ASP A 72 -8.78 17.98 17.02
CA ASP A 72 -9.27 18.57 15.78
C ASP A 72 -8.24 19.59 15.29
N LEU A 73 -7.68 19.33 14.10
CA LEU A 73 -6.65 20.15 13.49
C LEU A 73 -7.26 21.01 12.39
N ASP A 74 -7.04 22.32 12.47
CA ASP A 74 -7.41 23.24 11.40
C ASP A 74 -6.32 23.26 10.31
N ILE A 75 -6.54 22.48 9.25
CA ILE A 75 -5.54 22.23 8.21
C ILE A 75 -5.81 23.11 6.98
N HIS A 76 -4.86 24.02 6.74
CA HIS A 76 -4.83 24.85 5.54
C HIS A 76 -3.81 24.28 4.53
N VAL A 77 -4.31 23.80 3.40
CA VAL A 77 -3.47 23.30 2.32
C VAL A 77 -2.98 24.47 1.45
N GLN A 78 -1.68 24.52 1.22
CA GLN A 78 -1.00 25.49 0.38
C GLN A 78 -0.22 24.82 -0.76
N LYS A 79 0.00 25.56 -1.84
CA LYS A 79 0.83 25.12 -2.97
C LYS A 79 2.32 25.32 -2.65
N TRP A 80 3.15 24.37 -3.02
CA TRP A 80 4.61 24.47 -2.98
C TRP A 80 5.18 23.99 -4.32
N ASP A 81 5.52 24.93 -5.19
CA ASP A 81 5.92 24.67 -6.58
C ASP A 81 4.90 23.81 -7.35
N ASP A 82 5.26 22.56 -7.62
CA ASP A 82 4.54 21.51 -8.33
C ASP A 82 3.78 20.56 -7.39
N THR A 83 3.89 20.73 -6.08
CA THR A 83 3.20 19.91 -5.08
C THR A 83 2.38 20.76 -4.11
N LYS A 84 1.81 20.11 -3.08
CA LYS A 84 1.02 20.75 -2.03
C LYS A 84 1.58 20.37 -0.66
N GLY A 85 1.30 21.19 0.34
CA GLY A 85 1.70 20.99 1.72
C GLY A 85 0.77 21.70 2.68
N PHE A 86 0.93 21.45 3.97
CA PHE A 86 0.09 22.03 5.02
C PHE A 86 0.85 22.07 6.34
N PHE A 87 0.30 22.76 7.34
CA PHE A 87 1.01 23.22 8.55
C PHE A 87 2.05 24.29 8.21
N SER A 88 1.58 25.41 7.66
CA SER A 88 2.41 26.55 7.26
C SER A 88 3.35 27.02 8.37
N THR A 89 4.57 27.35 7.98
CA THR A 89 5.60 27.86 8.88
C THR A 89 5.71 29.38 8.76
N SER A 90 6.61 29.99 9.55
CA SER A 90 6.96 31.41 9.42
C SER A 90 7.99 31.63 8.32
N GLU A 91 8.10 32.86 7.78
CA GLU A 91 9.11 33.25 6.78
C GLU A 91 10.57 32.95 7.19
N LYS A 92 10.86 32.84 8.49
CA LYS A 92 12.19 32.44 9.00
C LYS A 92 12.53 30.96 8.81
N SER A 93 11.53 30.11 8.54
CA SER A 93 11.70 28.68 8.32
C SER A 93 12.25 28.43 6.92
N THR A 94 13.19 27.50 6.78
CA THR A 94 13.78 27.13 5.50
C THR A 94 12.76 26.47 4.56
N LEU A 95 11.74 25.80 5.12
CA LEU A 95 10.64 25.19 4.39
C LEU A 95 9.33 25.94 4.62
N PRO A 96 8.44 26.05 3.61
CA PRO A 96 7.20 26.83 3.68
C PRO A 96 6.11 26.22 4.59
N PHE A 97 6.27 24.94 4.94
CA PHE A 97 5.47 24.25 5.94
C PHE A 97 6.30 23.20 6.66
N ASP A 98 5.72 22.67 7.73
CA ASP A 98 6.30 21.58 8.48
C ASP A 98 6.10 20.22 7.78
N VAL A 99 7.08 19.86 6.95
CA VAL A 99 7.09 18.58 6.22
C VAL A 99 7.03 17.36 7.14
N PHE A 100 7.50 17.46 8.39
CA PHE A 100 7.54 16.32 9.32
C PHE A 100 6.18 16.13 9.98
N ALA A 101 5.52 17.21 10.41
CA ALA A 101 4.15 17.15 10.91
C ALA A 101 3.17 16.70 9.83
N ALA A 102 3.31 17.22 8.61
CA ALA A 102 2.48 16.83 7.48
C ALA A 102 2.67 15.35 7.10
N THR A 103 3.92 14.87 7.13
CA THR A 103 4.26 13.45 6.94
C THR A 103 3.62 12.58 8.01
N PHE A 104 3.75 12.95 9.28
CA PHE A 104 3.13 12.19 10.37
C PHE A 104 1.62 12.06 10.19
N TYR A 105 0.93 13.18 9.93
CA TYR A 105 -0.52 13.22 9.73
C TYR A 105 -0.99 12.25 8.62
N LEU A 106 -0.30 12.24 7.48
CA LEU A 106 -0.64 11.38 6.35
C LEU A 106 -0.30 9.91 6.60
N LEU A 107 0.85 9.59 7.19
CA LEU A 107 1.29 8.21 7.43
C LEU A 107 0.52 7.53 8.57
N SER A 108 0.20 8.26 9.63
CA SER A 108 -0.62 7.74 10.73
C SER A 108 -2.08 7.55 10.33
N ARG A 109 -2.46 8.01 9.12
CA ARG A 109 -3.84 8.07 8.64
C ARG A 109 -4.74 8.81 9.62
N TYR A 110 -4.25 9.92 10.17
CA TYR A 110 -4.90 10.68 11.25
C TYR A 110 -6.38 10.99 10.93
N GLU A 111 -6.68 11.37 9.69
CA GLU A 111 -8.05 11.64 9.19
C GLU A 111 -9.01 10.44 9.33
N GLU A 112 -8.52 9.20 9.32
CA GLU A 112 -9.35 8.00 9.44
C GLU A 112 -9.75 7.69 10.88
N TYR A 113 -9.15 8.38 11.87
CA TYR A 113 -9.54 8.31 13.28
C TYR A 113 -10.59 9.37 13.64
N LEU A 114 -10.76 10.40 12.81
CA LEU A 114 -11.78 11.42 12.95
C LEU A 114 -13.12 10.95 12.35
N PRO A 115 -14.26 11.55 12.72
CA PRO A 115 -15.55 11.23 12.10
C PRO A 115 -15.52 11.40 10.58
N HIS A 116 -15.92 10.36 9.84
CA HIS A 116 -15.92 10.36 8.38
C HIS A 116 -17.00 9.43 7.82
N VAL A 117 -17.35 9.63 6.54
CA VAL A 117 -18.30 8.77 5.84
C VAL A 117 -17.59 7.52 5.31
N LYS A 118 -18.11 6.35 5.69
CA LYS A 118 -17.65 5.04 5.22
C LYS A 118 -18.54 4.56 4.08
N ASP A 119 -17.99 3.74 3.19
CA ASP A 119 -18.81 3.04 2.20
C ASP A 119 -19.50 1.79 2.77
N ASP A 120 -20.25 1.06 1.92
CA ASP A 120 -20.99 -0.15 2.28
C ASP A 120 -20.14 -1.28 2.90
N TYR A 121 -18.82 -1.23 2.70
CA TYR A 121 -17.86 -2.19 3.26
C TYR A 121 -17.14 -1.64 4.49
N GLY A 122 -17.51 -0.45 4.97
CA GLY A 122 -16.88 0.21 6.12
C GLY A 122 -15.54 0.88 5.79
N ARG A 123 -15.24 1.13 4.51
CA ARG A 123 -13.93 1.68 4.10
C ARG A 123 -13.90 3.19 4.13
N PHE A 124 -12.74 3.74 4.49
CA PHE A 124 -12.41 5.13 4.22
C PHE A 124 -12.27 5.35 2.71
N THR A 125 -13.03 6.30 2.16
CA THR A 125 -13.10 6.53 0.71
C THR A 125 -12.11 7.60 0.27
N ALA A 126 -11.69 7.55 -1.00
CA ALA A 126 -10.79 8.56 -1.55
C ALA A 126 -11.40 9.96 -1.46
N THR A 127 -12.70 10.11 -1.75
CA THR A 127 -13.43 11.39 -1.75
C THR A 127 -13.46 12.07 -0.38
N GLU A 128 -13.37 11.30 0.70
CA GLU A 128 -13.29 11.84 2.06
C GLU A 128 -11.88 12.34 2.41
N SER A 129 -10.85 11.88 1.69
CA SER A 129 -9.46 12.24 1.99
C SER A 129 -9.14 13.69 1.67
N MET A 130 -8.31 14.30 2.51
CA MET A 130 -7.72 15.61 2.23
C MET A 130 -7.00 15.63 0.87
N ALA A 131 -6.30 14.54 0.55
CA ALA A 131 -5.56 14.39 -0.71
C ALA A 131 -6.45 14.49 -1.95
N PHE A 132 -7.65 13.92 -1.90
CA PHE A 132 -8.62 14.05 -2.99
C PHE A 132 -9.26 15.44 -3.00
N LYS A 133 -9.72 15.92 -1.84
CA LYS A 133 -10.41 17.22 -1.70
C LYS A 133 -9.56 18.40 -2.18
N HIS A 134 -8.25 18.31 -1.97
CA HIS A 134 -7.28 19.32 -2.39
C HIS A 134 -6.45 18.88 -3.60
N ASP A 135 -6.86 17.86 -4.35
CA ASP A 135 -6.25 17.46 -5.63
C ASP A 135 -4.72 17.26 -5.58
N PHE A 136 -4.25 16.45 -4.64
CA PHE A 136 -2.87 15.95 -4.60
C PHE A 136 -2.79 14.42 -4.42
N LEU A 137 -3.91 13.71 -4.47
CA LEU A 137 -3.96 12.25 -4.37
C LEU A 137 -3.10 11.55 -5.43
N HIS A 138 -2.89 12.19 -6.57
CA HIS A 138 -2.12 11.67 -7.70
C HIS A 138 -0.59 11.81 -7.53
N GLN A 139 -0.10 12.38 -6.42
CA GLN A 139 1.33 12.59 -6.15
C GLN A 139 1.81 11.85 -4.88
N PRO A 140 3.02 11.26 -4.87
CA PRO A 140 3.64 10.76 -3.64
C PRO A 140 4.24 11.93 -2.85
N VAL A 141 3.37 12.82 -2.35
CA VAL A 141 3.75 14.12 -1.78
C VAL A 141 4.83 14.02 -0.69
N ILE A 142 4.81 12.99 0.15
CA ILE A 142 5.82 12.78 1.21
C ILE A 142 7.19 12.51 0.60
N ASP A 143 7.26 11.67 -0.43
CA ASP A 143 8.50 11.38 -1.14
C ASP A 143 9.01 12.65 -1.84
N ILE A 144 8.13 13.44 -2.47
CA ILE A 144 8.48 14.74 -3.08
C ILE A 144 9.05 15.69 -2.02
N TRP A 145 8.40 15.81 -0.86
CA TRP A 145 8.88 16.67 0.24
C TRP A 145 10.25 16.24 0.75
N ALA A 146 10.51 14.94 0.84
CA ALA A 146 11.82 14.43 1.22
C ALA A 146 12.91 14.84 0.23
N TYR A 147 12.66 14.77 -1.09
CA TYR A 147 13.62 15.21 -2.11
C TYR A 147 13.82 16.74 -2.10
N LYS A 148 12.77 17.51 -1.84
CA LYS A 148 12.91 18.97 -1.64
C LYS A 148 13.73 19.28 -0.38
N LEU A 149 13.55 18.55 0.72
CA LEU A 149 14.41 18.64 1.91
C LEU A 149 15.86 18.25 1.59
N LYS A 150 16.09 17.16 0.84
CA LYS A 150 17.42 16.77 0.35
C LYS A 150 18.10 17.91 -0.39
N THR A 151 17.38 18.59 -1.29
CA THR A 151 17.90 19.73 -2.06
C THR A 151 18.35 20.88 -1.15
N VAL A 152 17.53 21.20 -0.14
CA VAL A 152 17.87 22.22 0.88
C VAL A 152 19.10 21.82 1.69
N LEU A 153 19.15 20.58 2.17
CA LEU A 153 20.29 20.07 2.93
C LEU A 153 21.57 20.03 2.08
N GLN A 154 21.51 19.60 0.82
CA GLN A 154 22.66 19.57 -0.09
C GLN A 154 23.24 20.96 -0.31
N LYS A 155 22.37 21.98 -0.43
CA LYS A 155 22.83 23.36 -0.58
C LYS A 155 23.63 23.85 0.62
N GLN A 156 23.24 23.46 1.84
CA GLN A 156 23.94 23.81 3.07
C GLN A 156 25.19 22.94 3.31
N PHE A 157 25.16 21.69 2.86
CA PHE A 157 26.23 20.72 3.06
C PHE A 157 26.66 20.10 1.71
N PRO A 158 27.35 20.86 0.83
CA PRO A 158 27.64 20.44 -0.54
C PRO A 158 28.48 19.16 -0.65
N GLU A 159 29.35 18.92 0.33
CA GLU A 159 30.24 17.75 0.37
C GLU A 159 29.53 16.45 0.80
N PHE A 160 28.32 16.53 1.35
CA PHE A 160 27.62 15.34 1.81
C PHE A 160 27.02 14.58 0.64
N GLN A 161 27.35 13.29 0.52
CA GLN A 161 26.83 12.40 -0.52
C GLN A 161 25.60 11.66 0.01
N PHE A 162 24.43 11.96 -0.55
CA PHE A 162 23.21 11.22 -0.24
C PHE A 162 23.20 9.88 -1.00
N PRO A 163 22.73 8.80 -0.37
CA PRO A 163 22.43 7.56 -1.08
C PRO A 163 21.44 7.80 -2.23
N GLU A 164 21.65 7.06 -3.31
CA GLU A 164 20.73 7.03 -4.43
C GLU A 164 19.78 5.85 -4.29
N ARG A 165 18.52 6.08 -4.64
CA ARG A 165 17.50 5.04 -4.78
C ARG A 165 17.21 4.84 -6.24
N SER A 166 16.77 3.63 -6.57
CA SER A 166 16.23 3.29 -7.88
C SER A 166 14.76 2.96 -7.77
N TYR A 167 14.02 3.31 -8.82
CA TYR A 167 12.65 2.89 -9.02
C TYR A 167 12.53 1.37 -9.02
N THR A 168 11.53 0.82 -8.32
CA THR A 168 11.24 -0.62 -8.30
C THR A 168 9.77 -0.88 -8.56
N VAL A 169 9.45 -2.12 -8.97
CA VAL A 169 8.07 -2.58 -9.14
C VAL A 169 7.83 -3.79 -8.25
N LYS A 170 6.70 -3.80 -7.54
CA LYS A 170 6.28 -4.89 -6.64
C LYS A 170 4.85 -5.32 -6.97
N PRO A 171 4.65 -6.19 -7.98
CA PRO A 171 3.31 -6.59 -8.40
C PRO A 171 2.62 -7.44 -7.34
N ILE A 172 1.36 -7.12 -7.07
CA ILE A 172 0.52 -7.84 -6.11
C ILE A 172 -0.56 -8.58 -6.88
N ILE A 173 -0.64 -9.90 -6.67
CA ILE A 173 -1.67 -10.76 -7.25
C ILE A 173 -2.65 -11.19 -6.16
N ASP A 174 -3.85 -10.63 -6.20
CA ASP A 174 -4.93 -10.93 -5.25
C ASP A 174 -5.78 -12.10 -5.76
N VAL A 175 -5.88 -13.18 -4.98
CA VAL A 175 -6.58 -14.41 -5.36
C VAL A 175 -7.78 -14.63 -4.43
N PRO A 176 -8.92 -13.96 -4.67
CA PRO A 176 -10.16 -14.23 -3.95
C PRO A 176 -10.76 -15.59 -4.35
N SER A 177 -10.41 -16.11 -5.52
CA SER A 177 -10.83 -17.43 -5.95
C SER A 177 -9.93 -17.95 -7.07
N PRO A 178 -9.34 -19.15 -6.92
CA PRO A 178 -8.44 -19.69 -7.94
C PRO A 178 -9.14 -20.19 -9.21
N TYR A 179 -10.43 -20.51 -9.11
CA TYR A 179 -11.24 -21.08 -10.19
C TYR A 179 -12.65 -20.46 -10.18
N ASP A 180 -13.28 -20.26 -11.35
CA ASP A 180 -14.68 -19.84 -11.45
C ASP A 180 -15.61 -21.06 -11.30
N PHE A 181 -15.28 -22.16 -11.97
CA PHE A 181 -16.12 -23.37 -12.04
C PHE A 181 -15.48 -24.58 -11.35
N LYS A 182 -14.18 -24.82 -11.55
CA LYS A 182 -13.50 -25.99 -10.98
C LYS A 182 -13.42 -25.89 -9.45
N GLN A 183 -13.32 -27.06 -8.81
CA GLN A 183 -13.06 -27.19 -7.37
C GLN A 183 -14.10 -26.53 -6.42
N LYS A 184 -15.28 -26.13 -6.92
CA LYS A 184 -16.35 -25.53 -6.09
C LYS A 184 -17.19 -26.54 -5.29
N GLY A 185 -17.09 -27.84 -5.59
CA GLY A 185 -17.91 -28.88 -4.98
C GLY A 185 -19.28 -29.05 -5.67
N LEU A 186 -19.93 -30.19 -5.44
CA LEU A 186 -21.13 -30.60 -6.19
C LEU A 186 -22.32 -29.65 -5.95
N LEU A 187 -22.65 -29.38 -4.68
CA LEU A 187 -23.78 -28.50 -4.32
C LEU A 187 -23.67 -27.11 -4.95
N ARG A 188 -22.48 -26.50 -4.91
CA ARG A 188 -22.24 -25.19 -5.54
C ARG A 188 -22.30 -25.24 -7.06
N THR A 189 -21.91 -26.37 -7.65
CA THR A 189 -21.98 -26.57 -9.10
C THR A 189 -23.44 -26.63 -9.55
N ILE A 190 -24.26 -27.42 -8.86
CA ILE A 190 -25.71 -27.54 -9.11
C ILE A 190 -26.40 -26.18 -8.90
N GLY A 191 -26.14 -25.51 -7.77
CA GLY A 191 -26.70 -24.18 -7.51
C GLY A 191 -26.25 -23.14 -8.55
N GLY A 192 -25.02 -23.24 -9.04
CA GLY A 192 -24.50 -22.41 -10.14
C GLY A 192 -25.23 -22.66 -11.46
N ILE A 193 -25.50 -23.92 -11.81
CA ILE A 193 -26.29 -24.31 -12.98
C ILE A 193 -27.71 -23.76 -12.87
N LEU A 194 -28.40 -24.01 -11.76
CA LEU A 194 -29.76 -23.52 -11.52
C LEU A 194 -29.81 -21.99 -11.64
N LYS A 195 -28.86 -21.29 -11.01
CA LYS A 195 -28.76 -19.83 -11.09
C LYS A 195 -28.55 -19.35 -12.53
N ASP A 196 -27.68 -20.00 -13.29
CA ASP A 196 -27.39 -19.60 -14.67
C ASP A 196 -28.64 -19.84 -15.57
N VAL A 197 -29.41 -20.90 -15.34
CA VAL A 197 -30.68 -21.17 -16.04
C VAL A 197 -31.76 -20.15 -15.67
N VAL A 198 -32.02 -19.92 -14.37
CA VAL A 198 -33.03 -18.98 -13.88
C VAL A 198 -32.77 -17.55 -14.35
N ASN A 199 -31.49 -17.14 -14.43
CA ASN A 199 -31.12 -15.81 -14.92
C ASN A 199 -30.88 -15.77 -16.44
N LEU A 200 -31.25 -16.82 -17.19
CA LEU A 200 -31.10 -16.92 -18.65
C LEU A 200 -29.67 -16.68 -19.16
N LYS A 201 -28.65 -17.02 -18.36
CA LYS A 201 -27.22 -16.84 -18.68
C LYS A 201 -26.67 -18.04 -19.46
N PHE A 202 -27.30 -18.40 -20.58
CA PHE A 202 -26.96 -19.60 -21.37
C PHE A 202 -25.50 -19.64 -21.84
N LYS A 203 -24.90 -18.49 -22.20
CA LYS A 203 -23.46 -18.41 -22.55
C LYS A 203 -22.57 -18.86 -21.38
N LYS A 204 -22.89 -18.44 -20.15
CA LYS A 204 -22.15 -18.82 -18.94
C LYS A 204 -22.37 -20.30 -18.60
N LEU A 205 -23.60 -20.78 -18.76
CA LEU A 205 -23.94 -22.19 -18.55
C LEU A 205 -23.17 -23.10 -19.51
N TYR A 206 -23.12 -22.75 -20.80
CA TYR A 206 -22.34 -23.47 -21.80
C TYR A 206 -20.85 -23.50 -21.44
N LEU A 207 -20.28 -22.34 -21.10
CA LEU A 207 -18.88 -22.25 -20.66
C LEU A 207 -18.62 -23.12 -19.42
N ARG A 208 -19.52 -23.12 -18.44
CA ARG A 208 -19.43 -23.96 -17.24
C ARG A 208 -19.30 -25.43 -17.61
N PHE A 209 -20.17 -25.95 -18.49
CA PHE A 209 -20.11 -27.35 -18.90
C PHE A 209 -18.83 -27.66 -19.66
N LEU A 210 -18.40 -26.82 -20.60
CA LEU A 210 -17.10 -27.02 -21.28
C LEU A 210 -15.94 -27.12 -20.30
N VAL A 211 -15.92 -26.30 -19.25
CA VAL A 211 -14.86 -26.31 -18.23
C VAL A 211 -14.95 -27.56 -17.33
N LEU A 212 -16.16 -27.94 -16.91
CA LEU A 212 -16.38 -29.10 -16.06
C LEU A 212 -16.09 -30.43 -16.77
N PHE A 213 -16.38 -30.52 -18.07
CA PHE A 213 -16.03 -31.67 -18.91
C PHE A 213 -14.57 -31.64 -19.39
N GLY A 214 -13.79 -30.63 -19.04
CA GLY A 214 -12.38 -30.52 -19.42
C GLY A 214 -12.13 -30.10 -20.87
N LEU A 215 -13.17 -29.72 -21.61
CA LEU A 215 -13.10 -29.24 -23.00
C LEU A 215 -12.57 -27.80 -23.10
N ARG A 216 -12.56 -27.06 -21.99
CA ARG A 216 -12.01 -25.69 -21.92
C ARG A 216 -11.32 -25.42 -20.59
N HIS A 217 -10.36 -24.51 -20.61
CA HIS A 217 -9.68 -24.03 -19.40
C HIS A 217 -10.61 -23.21 -18.52
N ASP A 218 -10.43 -23.29 -17.20
CA ASP A 218 -11.18 -22.43 -16.28
C ASP A 218 -10.73 -20.97 -16.47
N PRO A 219 -11.64 -20.00 -16.62
CA PRO A 219 -11.27 -18.61 -16.87
C PRO A 219 -10.40 -17.99 -15.77
N PHE A 220 -10.55 -18.41 -14.51
CA PHE A 220 -9.81 -17.83 -13.39
C PHE A 220 -8.43 -18.49 -13.20
N ASP A 221 -8.21 -19.62 -13.86
CA ASP A 221 -6.93 -20.31 -13.87
C ASP A 221 -6.01 -19.61 -14.90
N THR A 222 -5.35 -18.54 -14.45
CA THR A 222 -4.46 -17.70 -15.25
C THR A 222 -3.00 -17.84 -14.81
N TYR A 223 -2.72 -18.73 -13.87
CA TYR A 223 -1.43 -18.86 -13.20
C TYR A 223 -0.28 -19.18 -14.16
N LYS A 224 -0.53 -19.93 -15.23
CA LYS A 224 0.47 -20.17 -16.27
C LYS A 224 0.99 -18.87 -16.87
N TYR A 225 0.10 -17.92 -17.20
CA TYR A 225 0.50 -16.61 -17.71
C TYR A 225 1.31 -15.84 -16.66
N ILE A 226 0.79 -15.75 -15.44
CA ILE A 226 1.41 -14.94 -14.38
C ILE A 226 2.79 -15.49 -14.01
N LEU A 227 2.94 -16.81 -13.85
CA LEU A 227 4.22 -17.44 -13.53
C LEU A 227 5.22 -17.37 -14.68
N ASN A 228 4.76 -17.45 -15.93
CA ASN A 228 5.64 -17.23 -17.08
C ASN A 228 6.15 -15.78 -17.12
N LYS A 229 5.31 -14.82 -16.74
CA LYS A 229 5.74 -13.43 -16.60
C LYS A 229 6.73 -13.25 -15.46
N GLN A 230 6.43 -13.78 -14.27
CA GLN A 230 7.34 -13.76 -13.13
C GLN A 230 8.76 -14.26 -13.49
N LYS A 231 8.88 -15.33 -14.27
CA LYS A 231 10.18 -15.88 -14.70
C LYS A 231 11.01 -14.96 -15.60
N GLN A 232 10.41 -13.90 -16.15
CA GLN A 232 11.08 -12.92 -17.02
C GLN A 232 11.68 -11.75 -16.24
N TYR A 233 11.38 -11.60 -14.94
CA TYR A 233 11.85 -10.48 -14.12
C TYR A 233 12.63 -10.98 -12.90
N ASN A 234 13.57 -10.17 -12.42
CA ASN A 234 14.44 -10.53 -11.29
C ASN A 234 13.75 -10.30 -9.92
N PHE A 235 12.71 -9.49 -9.87
CA PHE A 235 11.92 -9.28 -8.65
C PHE A 235 10.81 -10.32 -8.53
N LYS A 236 10.31 -10.53 -7.29
CA LYS A 236 9.24 -11.50 -7.03
C LYS A 236 7.87 -10.84 -6.92
N PHE A 237 6.87 -11.46 -7.55
CA PHE A 237 5.47 -11.07 -7.35
C PHE A 237 5.00 -11.51 -5.97
N GLN A 238 4.08 -10.74 -5.38
CA GLN A 238 3.45 -11.02 -4.09
C GLN A 238 2.02 -11.55 -4.31
N PHE A 239 1.77 -12.82 -4.00
CA PHE A 239 0.44 -13.43 -4.10
C PHE A 239 -0.28 -13.44 -2.76
N PHE A 240 -1.60 -13.21 -2.78
CA PHE A 240 -2.46 -13.36 -1.61
C PHE A 240 -3.59 -14.33 -1.91
N PHE A 241 -3.59 -15.50 -1.26
CA PHE A 241 -4.61 -16.52 -1.45
C PHE A 241 -5.68 -16.47 -0.37
N LEU A 242 -6.95 -16.42 -0.79
CA LEU A 242 -8.07 -16.62 0.11
C LEU A 242 -8.18 -18.10 0.47
N ILE A 243 -7.98 -18.41 1.74
CA ILE A 243 -8.13 -19.77 2.27
C ILE A 243 -9.15 -19.84 3.42
N GLY A 244 -9.88 -18.75 3.66
CA GLY A 244 -10.99 -18.70 4.60
C GLY A 244 -12.12 -19.65 4.21
N ASP A 245 -12.96 -19.96 5.19
CA ASP A 245 -14.14 -20.80 4.97
C ASP A 245 -15.19 -20.04 4.14
N TYR A 246 -16.04 -20.77 3.42
CA TYR A 246 -17.05 -20.16 2.54
C TYR A 246 -18.06 -19.32 3.34
N SER A 247 -18.35 -18.10 2.88
CA SER A 247 -19.29 -17.19 3.52
C SER A 247 -20.16 -16.43 2.51
N THR A 248 -21.00 -15.53 3.03
CA THR A 248 -21.80 -14.60 2.22
C THR A 248 -20.93 -13.65 1.39
N PHE A 249 -19.79 -13.23 1.94
CA PHE A 249 -18.81 -12.34 1.32
C PHE A 249 -17.77 -13.10 0.50
N ASP A 250 -17.20 -14.17 1.08
CA ASP A 250 -16.04 -14.88 0.55
C ASP A 250 -16.42 -16.23 -0.07
N LYS A 251 -16.33 -16.31 -1.41
CA LYS A 251 -16.81 -17.47 -2.18
C LYS A 251 -15.69 -18.32 -2.77
N GLY A 252 -14.55 -18.34 -2.06
CA GLY A 252 -13.31 -19.02 -2.41
C GLY A 252 -13.44 -20.55 -2.57
N VAL A 253 -12.30 -21.22 -2.74
CA VAL A 253 -12.20 -22.68 -2.79
C VAL A 253 -11.74 -23.20 -1.44
N SER A 254 -12.30 -24.33 -1.01
CA SER A 254 -11.91 -24.99 0.24
C SER A 254 -10.41 -25.30 0.23
N ALA A 255 -9.71 -24.85 1.27
CA ALA A 255 -8.28 -25.09 1.48
C ALA A 255 -7.94 -26.56 1.83
N GLN A 256 -8.92 -27.44 1.91
CA GLN A 256 -8.73 -28.89 2.06
C GLN A 256 -8.54 -29.58 0.70
N LYS A 257 -8.80 -28.89 -0.41
CA LYS A 257 -8.64 -29.46 -1.76
C LYS A 257 -7.16 -29.58 -2.12
N LYS A 258 -6.70 -30.81 -2.40
CA LYS A 258 -5.32 -31.11 -2.80
C LYS A 258 -4.85 -30.26 -3.97
N GLN A 259 -5.70 -30.02 -4.97
CA GLN A 259 -5.38 -29.19 -6.13
C GLN A 259 -5.13 -27.73 -5.74
N TYR A 260 -5.85 -27.21 -4.74
CA TYR A 260 -5.63 -25.83 -4.30
C TYR A 260 -4.34 -25.71 -3.48
N ILE A 261 -4.09 -26.65 -2.56
CA ILE A 261 -2.82 -26.73 -1.82
C ILE A 261 -1.64 -26.84 -2.79
N SER A 262 -1.74 -27.71 -3.80
CA SER A 262 -0.70 -27.88 -4.82
C SER A 262 -0.47 -26.62 -5.64
N LEU A 263 -1.53 -25.88 -5.98
CA LEU A 263 -1.42 -24.60 -6.67
C LEU A 263 -0.66 -23.58 -5.81
N ILE A 264 -1.03 -23.43 -4.53
CA ILE A 264 -0.38 -22.48 -3.62
C ILE A 264 1.12 -22.81 -3.49
N LYS A 265 1.45 -24.09 -3.28
CA LYS A 265 2.85 -24.56 -3.21
C LYS A 265 3.62 -24.27 -4.50
N HIS A 266 3.04 -24.61 -5.64
CA HIS A 266 3.66 -24.35 -6.94
C HIS A 266 3.90 -22.86 -7.19
N VAL A 267 3.00 -21.97 -6.76
CA VAL A 267 3.22 -20.52 -6.84
C VAL A 267 4.32 -20.07 -5.89
N ALA A 268 4.40 -20.65 -4.69
CA ALA A 268 5.43 -20.35 -3.70
C ALA A 268 6.86 -20.73 -4.17
N ASP A 269 7.00 -21.65 -5.11
CA ASP A 269 8.31 -21.99 -5.71
C ASP A 269 8.93 -20.81 -6.50
N TYR A 270 8.11 -19.86 -7.00
CA TYR A 270 8.56 -18.75 -7.85
C TYR A 270 8.27 -17.37 -7.28
N CYS A 271 7.26 -17.24 -6.42
CA CYS A 271 6.72 -15.99 -5.90
C CYS A 271 6.71 -15.95 -4.37
N HIS A 272 6.48 -14.77 -3.81
CA HIS A 272 6.10 -14.68 -2.40
C HIS A 272 4.61 -14.96 -2.25
N VAL A 273 4.23 -15.65 -1.17
CA VAL A 273 2.84 -16.00 -0.87
C VAL A 273 2.48 -15.50 0.53
N GLY A 274 1.38 -14.76 0.61
CA GLY A 274 0.75 -14.28 1.83
C GLY A 274 -0.71 -14.70 1.92
N LEU A 275 -1.34 -14.34 3.04
CA LEU A 275 -2.74 -14.64 3.33
C LEU A 275 -3.64 -13.52 2.81
N LYS A 276 -4.63 -13.86 1.99
CA LYS A 276 -5.80 -12.97 1.85
C LYS A 276 -6.74 -13.26 3.02
N ALA A 277 -6.76 -12.41 4.04
CA ALA A 277 -7.62 -12.56 5.20
C ALA A 277 -9.09 -12.44 4.76
N SER A 278 -9.94 -13.39 5.17
CA SER A 278 -11.37 -13.35 4.85
C SER A 278 -12.05 -12.15 5.50
N TYR A 279 -13.20 -11.74 4.97
CA TYR A 279 -13.99 -10.63 5.48
C TYR A 279 -14.35 -10.80 6.96
N PHE A 280 -14.70 -12.01 7.39
CA PHE A 280 -15.01 -12.29 8.80
C PHE A 280 -13.77 -12.36 9.69
N ALA A 281 -12.59 -12.67 9.13
CA ALA A 281 -11.34 -12.64 9.87
C ALA A 281 -10.93 -11.21 10.29
N LEU A 282 -11.41 -10.19 9.57
CA LEU A 282 -11.01 -8.79 9.81
C LEU A 282 -11.46 -8.28 11.18
N GLU A 283 -12.59 -8.78 11.67
CA GLU A 283 -13.18 -8.40 12.97
C GLU A 283 -13.14 -9.56 13.98
N ASN A 284 -12.51 -10.68 13.62
CA ASN A 284 -12.45 -11.87 14.47
C ASN A 284 -11.05 -12.51 14.47
N SER A 285 -10.30 -12.21 15.53
CA SER A 285 -8.93 -12.71 15.73
C SER A 285 -8.84 -14.23 15.78
N THR A 286 -9.89 -14.94 16.20
CA THR A 286 -9.92 -16.41 16.22
C THR A 286 -9.99 -16.98 14.80
N ILE A 287 -10.81 -16.37 13.93
CA ILE A 287 -10.87 -16.76 12.52
C ILE A 287 -9.55 -16.43 11.83
N LEU A 288 -8.99 -15.23 12.05
CA LEU A 288 -7.72 -14.83 11.47
C LEU A 288 -6.58 -15.77 11.90
N LYS A 289 -6.51 -16.14 13.18
CA LYS A 289 -5.53 -17.10 13.70
C LYS A 289 -5.67 -18.49 13.06
N LYS A 290 -6.90 -18.94 12.82
CA LYS A 290 -7.18 -20.21 12.11
C LYS A 290 -6.71 -20.14 10.66
N GLU A 291 -6.98 -19.04 9.97
CA GLU A 291 -6.53 -18.82 8.59
C GLU A 291 -5.00 -18.74 8.51
N LYS A 292 -4.35 -17.99 9.41
CA LYS A 292 -2.88 -17.94 9.53
C LYS A 292 -2.28 -19.34 9.63
N LYS A 293 -2.69 -20.11 10.64
CA LYS A 293 -2.18 -21.48 10.87
C LYS A 293 -2.38 -22.39 9.66
N ARG A 294 -3.50 -22.23 8.96
CA ARG A 294 -3.81 -22.99 7.75
C ARG A 294 -2.87 -22.62 6.60
N MET A 295 -2.56 -21.33 6.41
CA MET A 295 -1.59 -20.89 5.39
C MET A 295 -0.18 -21.40 5.74
N GLU A 296 0.24 -21.25 7.00
CA GLU A 296 1.53 -21.72 7.49
C GLU A 296 1.70 -23.23 7.28
N SER A 297 0.66 -24.02 7.55
CA SER A 297 0.66 -25.47 7.28
C SER A 297 0.71 -25.82 5.79
N ILE A 298 0.22 -24.96 4.90
CA ILE A 298 0.32 -25.17 3.44
C ILE A 298 1.74 -24.83 2.97
N LEU A 299 2.32 -23.73 3.45
CA LEU A 299 3.61 -23.22 3.01
C LEU A 299 4.80 -23.87 3.74
N ASN A 300 4.56 -24.53 4.88
CA ASN A 300 5.59 -25.04 5.80
C ASN A 300 6.56 -23.93 6.27
N THR A 301 6.06 -22.71 6.49
CA THR A 301 6.83 -21.58 6.99
C THR A 301 5.92 -20.59 7.71
N SER A 302 6.49 -19.70 8.52
CA SER A 302 5.77 -18.64 9.22
C SER A 302 5.20 -17.62 8.22
N LEU A 303 3.96 -17.19 8.46
CA LEU A 303 3.30 -16.23 7.58
C LEU A 303 3.77 -14.79 7.89
N SER A 304 4.41 -14.13 6.93
CA SER A 304 4.89 -12.75 7.10
C SER A 304 3.95 -11.67 6.57
N ALA A 305 3.16 -11.98 5.53
CA ALA A 305 2.41 -10.98 4.78
C ALA A 305 0.91 -11.28 4.71
N SER A 306 0.10 -10.23 4.77
CA SER A 306 -1.35 -10.30 4.57
C SER A 306 -1.91 -9.20 3.67
N ARG A 307 -3.10 -9.48 3.14
CA ARG A 307 -3.97 -8.50 2.48
C ARG A 307 -5.41 -8.77 2.88
N GLN A 308 -6.18 -7.73 3.17
CA GLN A 308 -7.55 -7.89 3.64
C GLN A 308 -8.54 -8.03 2.49
N SER A 309 -9.58 -8.84 2.68
CA SER A 309 -10.65 -8.97 1.70
C SER A 309 -11.39 -7.65 1.52
N PHE A 310 -11.82 -7.37 0.28
CA PHE A 310 -12.48 -6.12 -0.14
C PHE A 310 -11.64 -4.85 0.07
N SER A 311 -10.35 -4.98 0.38
CA SER A 311 -9.51 -3.86 0.84
C SER A 311 -10.12 -3.10 2.00
N LYS A 312 -10.93 -3.79 2.82
CA LYS A 312 -11.46 -3.25 4.06
C LYS A 312 -10.31 -3.12 5.03
N LEU A 313 -10.11 -1.92 5.55
CA LEU A 313 -9.05 -1.61 6.49
C LEU A 313 -9.65 -0.75 7.60
N ASN A 314 -9.93 -1.37 8.73
CA ASN A 314 -10.46 -0.70 9.92
C ASN A 314 -9.28 -0.42 10.87
N LEU A 315 -8.79 0.80 10.89
CA LEU A 315 -7.74 1.22 11.82
C LEU A 315 -8.35 1.55 13.20
N PRO A 316 -7.64 1.30 14.31
CA PRO A 316 -6.35 0.58 14.40
C PRO A 316 -6.49 -0.95 14.46
N GLU A 317 -7.71 -1.46 14.69
CA GLU A 317 -8.00 -2.86 15.06
C GLU A 317 -7.43 -3.87 14.07
N ALA A 318 -7.62 -3.64 12.78
CA ALA A 318 -7.17 -4.58 11.75
C ALA A 318 -5.64 -4.75 11.76
N TYR A 319 -4.89 -3.70 12.05
CA TYR A 319 -3.43 -3.74 12.13
C TYR A 319 -2.92 -4.26 13.46
N ARG A 320 -3.59 -3.95 14.58
CA ARG A 320 -3.31 -4.59 15.87
C ARG A 320 -3.46 -6.11 15.78
N ASN A 321 -4.53 -6.59 15.15
CA ASN A 321 -4.76 -8.01 14.92
C ASN A 321 -3.62 -8.69 14.13
N LEU A 322 -2.98 -7.99 13.19
CA LEU A 322 -1.82 -8.51 12.47
C LEU A 322 -0.57 -8.56 13.36
N VAL A 323 -0.32 -7.50 14.13
CA VAL A 323 0.80 -7.41 15.07
C VAL A 323 0.73 -8.52 16.13
N ASP A 324 -0.45 -8.73 16.74
CA ASP A 324 -0.69 -9.75 17.76
C ASP A 324 -0.48 -11.19 17.24
N LEU A 325 -0.65 -11.37 15.93
CA LEU A 325 -0.44 -12.65 15.26
C LEU A 325 0.94 -12.75 14.60
N GLU A 326 1.82 -11.77 14.81
CA GLU A 326 3.19 -11.71 14.26
C GLU A 326 3.22 -11.74 12.72
N ILE A 327 2.22 -11.13 12.09
CA ILE A 327 2.19 -10.87 10.64
C ILE A 327 2.73 -9.46 10.43
N PHE A 328 3.96 -9.35 9.92
CA PHE A 328 4.71 -8.08 9.91
C PHE A 328 4.58 -7.25 8.63
N GLU A 329 3.86 -7.73 7.62
CA GLU A 329 3.60 -6.98 6.39
C GLU A 329 2.12 -6.94 6.02
N ASP A 330 1.61 -5.74 5.71
CA ASP A 330 0.28 -5.52 5.13
C ASP A 330 0.39 -4.87 3.75
N TYR A 331 -0.45 -5.33 2.83
CA TYR A 331 -0.52 -4.83 1.45
C TYR A 331 -1.93 -4.32 1.12
N THR A 332 -2.67 -3.81 2.11
CA THR A 332 -4.09 -3.44 1.98
C THR A 332 -4.28 -1.94 1.77
N MET A 333 -3.31 -1.10 2.14
CA MET A 333 -3.48 0.34 2.13
C MET A 333 -3.42 0.94 0.71
N GLY A 334 -4.58 1.23 0.15
CA GLY A 334 -4.77 1.94 -1.10
C GLY A 334 -6.27 2.18 -1.35
N TYR A 335 -6.61 2.74 -2.52
CA TYR A 335 -8.00 2.97 -2.90
C TYR A 335 -8.46 2.00 -3.99
N VAL A 336 -9.58 1.32 -3.73
CA VAL A 336 -10.16 0.30 -4.63
C VAL A 336 -10.56 0.89 -5.99
N ASN A 337 -11.01 2.15 -5.99
CA ASN A 337 -11.67 2.79 -7.12
C ASN A 337 -10.91 4.01 -7.66
N HIS A 338 -9.73 4.33 -7.13
CA HIS A 338 -8.94 5.49 -7.53
C HIS A 338 -7.47 5.09 -7.64
N LEU A 339 -6.78 5.68 -8.60
CA LEU A 339 -5.32 5.65 -8.66
C LEU A 339 -4.79 6.72 -7.69
N GLY A 340 -3.62 6.49 -7.11
CA GLY A 340 -2.92 7.47 -6.28
C GLY A 340 -2.45 6.94 -4.93
N PHE A 341 -2.09 7.85 -4.03
CA PHE A 341 -1.31 7.56 -2.83
C PHE A 341 -2.14 7.78 -1.57
N ARG A 342 -2.80 6.73 -1.07
CA ARG A 342 -3.67 6.83 0.13
C ARG A 342 -2.94 7.42 1.34
N ALA A 343 -1.70 7.01 1.59
CA ALA A 343 -0.88 7.56 2.68
C ALA A 343 0.05 8.72 2.24
N GLY A 344 -0.14 9.26 1.03
CA GLY A 344 0.73 10.31 0.47
C GLY A 344 2.15 9.86 0.13
N THR A 345 2.43 8.56 0.14
CA THR A 345 3.76 8.01 -0.14
C THR A 345 3.68 6.75 -1.00
N CYS A 346 4.74 6.50 -1.78
CA CYS A 346 5.03 5.23 -2.44
C CYS A 346 6.08 4.38 -1.72
N THR A 347 6.63 4.88 -0.60
CA THR A 347 7.67 4.19 0.16
C THR A 347 7.03 3.43 1.34
N PRO A 348 7.33 2.13 1.52
CA PRO A 348 6.82 1.36 2.65
C PRO A 348 7.16 2.00 4.01
N PHE A 349 6.20 1.98 4.93
CA PHE A 349 6.31 2.63 6.24
C PHE A 349 5.78 1.72 7.34
N PHE A 350 6.08 2.04 8.60
CA PHE A 350 5.59 1.25 9.72
C PHE A 350 4.28 1.83 10.24
N PHE A 351 3.34 0.98 10.63
CA PHE A 351 2.11 1.45 11.24
C PHE A 351 2.42 2.13 12.58
N TYR A 352 1.95 3.37 12.73
CA TYR A 352 1.97 4.11 13.97
C TYR A 352 0.60 3.99 14.64
N ASP A 353 0.56 3.37 15.81
CA ASP A 353 -0.66 3.24 16.60
C ASP A 353 -0.90 4.53 17.38
N LEU A 354 -1.87 5.33 16.93
CA LEU A 354 -2.16 6.64 17.50
C LEU A 354 -2.68 6.57 18.95
N ASP A 355 -3.49 5.56 19.31
CA ASP A 355 -4.02 5.49 20.68
C ASP A 355 -2.92 5.12 21.68
N TYR A 356 -1.94 4.31 21.25
CA TYR A 356 -0.83 3.88 22.08
C TYR A 356 0.43 4.75 21.93
N GLU A 357 0.46 5.71 21.00
CA GLU A 357 1.60 6.57 20.69
C GLU A 357 2.91 5.79 20.41
N ILE A 358 2.80 4.68 19.66
CA ILE A 358 3.95 3.83 19.34
C ILE A 358 4.02 3.47 17.87
N GLN A 359 5.25 3.38 17.36
CA GLN A 359 5.51 2.68 16.10
C GLN A 359 5.47 1.17 16.35
N THR A 360 4.60 0.47 15.63
CA THR A 360 4.51 -1.00 15.66
C THR A 360 5.52 -1.65 14.70
N PRO A 361 5.77 -2.97 14.79
CA PRO A 361 6.63 -3.67 13.83
C PRO A 361 5.95 -3.94 12.48
N LEU A 362 4.64 -3.69 12.33
CA LEU A 362 3.92 -3.91 11.09
C LEU A 362 4.35 -2.90 10.02
N LYS A 363 4.89 -3.39 8.91
CA LYS A 363 5.23 -2.61 7.73
C LYS A 363 4.06 -2.61 6.74
N VAL A 364 3.57 -1.42 6.42
CA VAL A 364 2.57 -1.16 5.41
C VAL A 364 3.26 -0.95 4.07
N HIS A 365 2.93 -1.80 3.10
CA HIS A 365 3.25 -1.64 1.68
C HIS A 365 2.03 -1.03 0.98
N PRO A 366 1.99 0.29 0.75
CA PRO A 366 0.87 0.91 0.06
C PRO A 366 0.79 0.41 -1.39
N TYR A 367 -0.42 0.36 -1.95
CA TYR A 367 -0.62 0.13 -3.38
C TYR A 367 -1.23 1.37 -4.04
N HIS A 368 -0.83 1.59 -5.29
CA HIS A 368 -1.13 2.85 -6.00
C HIS A 368 -2.19 2.69 -7.09
N LEU A 369 -2.42 1.44 -7.49
CA LEU A 369 -3.34 1.06 -8.55
C LEU A 369 -3.91 -0.30 -8.22
N MET A 370 -5.22 -0.46 -8.41
CA MET A 370 -5.85 -1.77 -8.50
C MET A 370 -6.60 -1.87 -9.82
N ASP A 371 -6.55 -3.04 -10.45
CA ASP A 371 -7.21 -3.33 -11.73
C ASP A 371 -8.64 -2.79 -11.85
N TYR A 372 -9.43 -2.90 -10.78
CA TYR A 372 -10.81 -2.44 -10.75
C TYR A 372 -10.95 -0.93 -10.98
N ALA A 373 -10.00 -0.13 -10.52
CA ALA A 373 -10.02 1.32 -10.70
C ALA A 373 -9.92 1.73 -12.19
N LEU A 374 -9.23 0.92 -13.00
CA LEU A 374 -9.08 1.14 -14.44
C LEU A 374 -10.34 0.81 -15.24
N LEU A 375 -11.30 0.09 -14.67
CA LEU A 375 -12.56 -0.24 -15.36
C LEU A 375 -13.49 0.96 -15.54
N LYS A 376 -13.25 2.05 -14.80
CA LYS A 376 -13.97 3.32 -15.00
C LYS A 376 -13.65 3.97 -16.35
N THR A 377 -12.51 3.63 -16.92
CA THR A 377 -12.03 4.16 -18.21
C THR A 377 -12.28 3.12 -19.29
N HIS A 378 -13.02 3.46 -20.35
CA HIS A 378 -13.31 2.51 -21.43
C HIS A 378 -12.15 2.35 -22.41
N SER A 379 -11.55 3.47 -22.84
CA SER A 379 -10.46 3.50 -23.81
C SER A 379 -9.20 2.84 -23.26
N GLN A 380 -8.63 1.91 -24.02
CA GLN A 380 -7.35 1.29 -23.69
C GLN A 380 -6.20 2.32 -23.71
N LEU A 381 -6.28 3.31 -24.61
CA LEU A 381 -5.30 4.39 -24.70
C LEU A 381 -5.31 5.25 -23.42
N ASP A 382 -6.50 5.61 -22.93
CA ASP A 382 -6.63 6.43 -21.72
C ASP A 382 -6.19 5.66 -20.47
N LYS A 383 -6.43 4.34 -20.41
CA LYS A 383 -5.88 3.48 -19.35
C LYS A 383 -4.35 3.49 -19.36
N LYS A 384 -3.72 3.35 -20.54
CA LYS A 384 -2.26 3.42 -20.67
C LYS A 384 -1.71 4.77 -20.25
N LYS A 385 -2.37 5.85 -20.65
CA LYS A 385 -2.00 7.22 -20.24
C LYS A 385 -2.01 7.36 -18.71
N ALA A 386 -3.10 6.96 -18.06
CA ALA A 386 -3.22 7.03 -16.59
C ALA A 386 -2.17 6.17 -15.87
N VAL A 387 -1.85 4.97 -16.41
CA VAL A 387 -0.78 4.11 -15.88
C VAL A 387 0.59 4.77 -16.03
N ASN A 388 0.89 5.34 -17.20
CA ASN A 388 2.16 6.01 -17.46
C ASN A 388 2.36 7.26 -16.61
N GLU A 389 1.30 8.06 -16.41
CA GLU A 389 1.33 9.21 -15.50
C GLU A 389 1.65 8.77 -14.07
N LEU A 390 0.99 7.71 -13.58
CA LEU A 390 1.28 7.17 -12.24
C LEU A 390 2.72 6.62 -12.13
N ILE A 391 3.21 5.92 -13.14
CA ILE A 391 4.60 5.43 -13.19
C ILE A 391 5.57 6.61 -13.17
N HIS A 392 5.29 7.67 -13.93
CA HIS A 392 6.12 8.87 -14.00
C HIS A 392 6.28 9.53 -12.62
N GLU A 393 5.17 9.73 -11.90
CA GLU A 393 5.18 10.30 -10.54
C GLU A 393 6.04 9.48 -9.56
N ILE A 394 6.01 8.15 -9.67
CA ILE A 394 6.80 7.26 -8.78
C ILE A 394 8.27 7.23 -9.21
N LYS A 395 8.55 7.24 -10.52
CA LYS A 395 9.92 7.33 -11.06
C LYS A 395 10.59 8.64 -10.66
N ALA A 396 9.86 9.75 -10.67
CA ALA A 396 10.38 11.08 -10.29
C ALA A 396 10.97 11.12 -8.87
N VAL A 397 10.53 10.22 -7.99
CA VAL A 397 11.03 10.08 -6.61
C VAL A 397 11.81 8.78 -6.36
N ASN A 398 12.10 8.00 -7.39
CA ASN A 398 12.71 6.65 -7.31
C ASN A 398 12.00 5.74 -6.27
N GLY A 399 10.68 5.74 -6.32
CA GLY A 399 9.81 5.00 -5.41
C GLY A 399 9.58 3.52 -5.77
N GLU A 400 8.82 2.82 -4.93
CA GLU A 400 8.34 1.46 -5.21
C GLU A 400 6.92 1.53 -5.80
N PHE A 401 6.72 1.03 -7.02
CA PHE A 401 5.40 0.93 -7.62
C PHE A 401 4.76 -0.43 -7.34
N ALA A 402 3.71 -0.44 -6.52
CA ALA A 402 2.92 -1.62 -6.20
C ALA A 402 1.53 -1.62 -6.87
N PRO A 403 1.37 -2.22 -8.06
CA PRO A 403 0.07 -2.44 -8.67
C PRO A 403 -0.60 -3.73 -8.18
N VAL A 404 -1.92 -3.71 -7.99
CA VAL A 404 -2.73 -4.87 -7.58
C VAL A 404 -3.58 -5.36 -8.75
N PHE A 405 -3.46 -6.66 -9.02
CA PHE A 405 -4.26 -7.37 -10.01
C PHE A 405 -4.90 -8.61 -9.39
N HIS A 406 -6.15 -8.87 -9.72
CA HIS A 406 -6.77 -10.14 -9.40
C HIS A 406 -6.31 -11.22 -10.39
N ASN A 407 -6.23 -12.48 -9.96
CA ASN A 407 -5.86 -13.57 -10.87
C ASN A 407 -6.77 -13.63 -12.12
N TYR A 408 -8.07 -13.43 -11.94
CA TYR A 408 -9.05 -13.49 -13.04
C TYR A 408 -8.95 -12.32 -14.01
N THR A 409 -8.18 -11.27 -13.71
CA THR A 409 -8.00 -10.10 -14.57
C THR A 409 -7.21 -10.43 -15.84
N PHE A 410 -6.50 -11.56 -15.86
CA PHE A 410 -5.80 -12.04 -17.05
C PHE A 410 -6.60 -13.11 -17.82
N SER A 411 -7.89 -13.22 -17.55
CA SER A 411 -8.79 -14.13 -18.25
C SER A 411 -9.24 -13.59 -19.60
N GLU A 412 -9.84 -14.45 -20.42
CA GLU A 412 -10.45 -14.07 -21.70
C GLU A 412 -11.87 -13.47 -21.54
N ILE A 413 -12.28 -13.14 -20.32
CA ILE A 413 -13.57 -12.50 -20.05
C ILE A 413 -13.52 -11.08 -20.61
N GLU A 414 -14.52 -10.71 -21.41
CA GLU A 414 -14.63 -9.42 -22.11
C GLU A 414 -14.32 -8.20 -21.23
N ARG A 415 -14.81 -8.21 -19.99
CA ARG A 415 -14.55 -7.17 -18.97
C ARG A 415 -13.06 -6.84 -18.77
N TRP A 416 -12.19 -7.83 -18.92
CA TRP A 416 -10.77 -7.74 -18.62
C TRP A 416 -9.88 -7.68 -19.87
N GLN A 417 -10.48 -7.49 -21.05
CA GLN A 417 -9.73 -7.31 -22.29
C GLN A 417 -8.75 -6.13 -22.18
N GLY A 418 -7.52 -6.34 -22.68
CA GLY A 418 -6.43 -5.36 -22.62
C GLY A 418 -5.66 -5.30 -21.28
N PHE A 419 -6.10 -5.97 -20.21
CA PHE A 419 -5.40 -5.87 -18.92
C PHE A 419 -4.06 -6.61 -18.87
N LYS A 420 -3.86 -7.65 -19.69
CA LYS A 420 -2.53 -8.28 -19.87
C LYS A 420 -1.49 -7.28 -20.39
N GLU A 421 -1.90 -6.42 -21.33
CA GLU A 421 -1.04 -5.39 -21.91
C GLU A 421 -0.66 -4.33 -20.86
N LEU A 422 -1.64 -3.85 -20.09
CA LEU A 422 -1.39 -2.88 -19.01
C LEU A 422 -0.47 -3.47 -17.94
N PHE A 423 -0.65 -4.74 -17.58
CA PHE A 423 0.24 -5.40 -16.64
C PHE A 423 1.67 -5.51 -17.16
N ASN A 424 1.86 -5.87 -18.43
CA ASN A 424 3.19 -5.92 -19.03
C ASN A 424 3.86 -4.55 -19.06
N LEU A 425 3.14 -3.50 -19.47
CA LEU A 425 3.61 -2.11 -19.43
C LEU A 425 4.16 -1.74 -18.04
N MET A 426 3.43 -2.10 -16.98
CA MET A 426 3.87 -1.83 -15.61
C MET A 426 5.11 -2.63 -15.21
N LEU A 427 5.23 -3.89 -15.62
CA LEU A 427 6.40 -4.71 -15.33
C LEU A 427 7.64 -4.22 -16.10
N ASP A 428 7.46 -3.85 -17.36
CA ASP A 428 8.55 -3.41 -18.26
C ASP A 428 9.09 -2.02 -17.87
N SER A 429 8.31 -1.24 -17.11
CA SER A 429 8.70 0.09 -16.64
C SER A 429 10.00 0.13 -15.82
N THR A 430 10.48 -0.99 -15.26
CA THR A 430 11.78 -1.06 -14.57
C THR A 430 12.98 -1.03 -15.52
N TYR A 431 12.77 -1.33 -16.80
CA TYR A 431 13.82 -1.40 -17.82
C TYR A 431 13.78 -0.22 -18.81
N GLU A 432 12.71 0.56 -18.76
CA GLU A 432 12.57 1.79 -19.53
C GLU A 432 13.25 2.93 -18.78
N ALA A 433 14.21 3.59 -19.44
CA ALA A 433 14.96 4.73 -18.91
C ALA A 433 14.07 5.94 -18.65
#